data_AF-A0A2N3I860-F1
#
_entry.id   AF-A0A2N3I860-F1
#
_cell.length_a   1.000
_cell.length_b   1.000
_cell.length_c   1.000
_cell.angle_alpha   90.00
_cell.angle_beta   90.00
_cell.angle_gamma   90.00
#
_symmetry.space_group_name_H-M   'P 1'
#
loop_
_entity.id
_entity.type
_entity.pdbx_description
1 polymer ?
#
loop_
_entity_poly.entity_id
_entity_poly.type
_entity_poly.pdbx_seq_one_letter_code
_entity_poly.pdbx_strand_id
1 'polypeptide(L)'
;MKVKGNFWVGNAGFATFFNEVIHPTNPALFPAKINVSGYEHFANNISLWSPRSLSLAEFIAVFCAVYQETGGRFESISEYGTAEYFAQKPYGYRYRGRGYLQITWESNYRIVFDSLGLALDAFSDAELDALFKQDKVAFGAIRVLFSDERLLKKPFDDLALGKYKEFGTRLNGSPYYGQTLENRVMYILRKLEGQKVKNSAFLRNKPKILTTIAIVAIISVTSYIIYKYKKVSN
;
A
#
# COMPACT_ATOMS: atom_id res chain seq x y z
N MET A 1 6.46 -14.59 -11.61
CA MET A 1 4.97 -14.53 -11.44
C MET A 1 4.46 -13.12 -11.69
N LYS A 2 3.18 -12.96 -12.05
CA LYS A 2 2.48 -11.67 -12.06
C LYS A 2 1.71 -11.48 -10.76
N VAL A 3 1.84 -10.33 -10.11
CA VAL A 3 1.18 -10.01 -8.84
C VAL A 3 -0.22 -9.48 -9.13
N LYS A 4 -1.23 -10.02 -8.42
CA LYS A 4 -2.65 -9.66 -8.59
C LYS A 4 -3.30 -9.10 -7.32
N GLY A 5 -2.52 -8.94 -6.26
CA GLY A 5 -3.02 -8.65 -4.92
C GLY A 5 -1.94 -8.91 -3.87
N ASN A 6 -2.35 -9.09 -2.61
CA ASN A 6 -1.52 -9.71 -1.60
C ASN A 6 -1.04 -11.11 -2.08
N PHE A 7 0.11 -11.56 -1.61
CA PHE A 7 0.70 -12.85 -1.95
C PHE A 7 1.36 -13.52 -0.74
N TRP A 8 1.65 -14.81 -0.88
CA TRP A 8 2.22 -15.66 0.15
C TRP A 8 3.65 -16.06 -0.22
N VAL A 9 4.50 -16.19 0.80
CA VAL A 9 5.88 -16.67 0.74
C VAL A 9 5.98 -17.88 1.66
N GLY A 10 6.09 -19.08 1.07
CA GLY A 10 5.96 -20.33 1.83
C GLY A 10 4.55 -20.46 2.43
N ASN A 11 4.48 -20.42 3.77
CA ASN A 11 3.24 -20.52 4.54
C ASN A 11 2.82 -19.20 5.21
N ALA A 12 3.50 -18.08 4.92
CA ALA A 12 3.20 -16.77 5.48
C ALA A 12 2.71 -15.80 4.41
N GLY A 13 1.76 -14.93 4.75
CA GLY A 13 1.43 -13.77 3.92
C GLY A 13 2.64 -12.83 3.82
N PHE A 14 2.77 -12.07 2.73
CA PHE A 14 3.96 -11.26 2.51
C PHE A 14 4.21 -10.25 3.64
N ALA A 15 3.17 -9.66 4.23
CA ALA A 15 3.33 -8.75 5.36
C ALA A 15 3.93 -9.42 6.61
N THR A 16 3.45 -10.62 6.93
CA THR A 16 4.00 -11.45 8.01
C THR A 16 5.45 -11.82 7.71
N PHE A 17 5.73 -12.32 6.51
CA PHE A 17 7.09 -12.64 6.06
C PHE A 17 8.01 -11.41 6.16
N PHE A 18 7.54 -10.24 5.74
CA PHE A 18 8.31 -9.01 5.84
C PHE A 18 8.63 -8.67 7.30
N ASN A 19 7.61 -8.65 8.17
CA ASN A 19 7.76 -8.23 9.56
C ASN A 19 8.57 -9.21 10.42
N GLU A 20 8.53 -10.51 10.11
CA GLU A 20 9.17 -11.56 10.89
C GLU A 20 10.52 -12.00 10.33
N VAL A 21 10.74 -11.84 9.01
CA VAL A 21 11.98 -12.31 8.35
C VAL A 21 12.80 -11.15 7.80
N ILE A 22 12.21 -10.25 7.01
CA ILE A 22 12.98 -9.18 6.33
C ILE A 22 13.39 -8.08 7.32
N HIS A 23 12.42 -7.49 8.02
CA HIS A 23 12.66 -6.35 8.90
C HIS A 23 13.69 -6.65 10.02
N PRO A 24 13.57 -7.76 10.78
CA PRO A 24 14.51 -8.05 11.87
C PRO A 24 15.95 -8.32 11.40
N THR A 25 16.12 -8.75 10.14
CA THR A 25 17.46 -9.09 9.61
C THR A 25 18.20 -7.91 9.00
N ASN A 26 17.55 -6.76 8.81
CA ASN A 26 18.20 -5.52 8.40
C ASN A 26 17.40 -4.27 8.82
N PRO A 27 17.34 -3.96 10.13
CA PRO A 27 16.57 -2.82 10.65
C PRO A 27 17.11 -1.47 10.19
N ALA A 28 18.39 -1.37 9.80
CA ALA A 28 18.93 -0.13 9.23
C ALA A 28 18.31 0.18 7.86
N LEU A 29 18.11 -0.86 7.03
CA LEU A 29 17.48 -0.71 5.71
C LEU A 29 15.95 -0.59 5.81
N PHE A 30 15.36 -1.25 6.81
CA PHE A 30 13.93 -1.27 7.10
C PHE A 30 13.66 -0.83 8.54
N PRO A 31 13.66 0.48 8.84
CA PRO A 31 13.55 0.97 10.22
C PRO A 31 12.20 0.70 10.89
N ALA A 32 11.16 0.39 10.12
CA ALA A 32 9.82 0.09 10.62
C ALA A 32 9.30 -1.26 10.13
N LYS A 33 8.49 -1.92 10.97
CA LYS A 33 7.56 -2.96 10.52
C LYS A 33 6.49 -2.33 9.63
N ILE A 34 5.91 -3.13 8.75
CA ILE A 34 4.74 -2.70 7.99
C ILE A 34 3.45 -2.92 8.78
N ASN A 35 2.52 -1.98 8.68
CA ASN A 35 1.14 -2.20 9.10
C ASN A 35 0.50 -3.24 8.18
N VAL A 36 0.11 -4.38 8.74
CA VAL A 36 -0.42 -5.52 7.96
C VAL A 36 -1.68 -5.12 7.21
N SER A 37 -2.66 -4.52 7.90
CA SER A 37 -3.93 -4.10 7.28
C SER A 37 -3.75 -3.04 6.19
N GLY A 38 -2.90 -2.04 6.41
CA GLY A 38 -2.61 -1.00 5.42
C GLY A 38 -1.94 -1.59 4.18
N TYR A 39 -0.96 -2.48 4.37
CA TYR A 39 -0.33 -3.19 3.26
C TYR A 39 -1.34 -4.05 2.50
N GLU A 40 -2.18 -4.81 3.19
CA GLU A 40 -3.17 -5.66 2.54
C GLU A 40 -4.19 -4.84 1.74
N HIS A 41 -4.63 -3.70 2.29
CA HIS A 41 -5.48 -2.76 1.57
C HIS A 41 -4.80 -2.25 0.29
N PHE A 42 -3.55 -1.78 0.40
CA PHE A 42 -2.76 -1.32 -0.74
C PHE A 42 -2.56 -2.43 -1.80
N ALA A 43 -2.09 -3.60 -1.38
CA ALA A 43 -1.75 -4.69 -2.29
C ALA A 43 -3.00 -5.26 -2.99
N ASN A 44 -4.10 -5.46 -2.26
CA ASN A 44 -5.34 -6.01 -2.83
C ASN A 44 -6.06 -5.03 -3.77
N ASN A 45 -5.76 -3.73 -3.70
CA ASN A 45 -6.28 -2.71 -4.60
C ASN A 45 -5.34 -2.37 -5.77
N ILE A 46 -4.42 -3.28 -6.13
CA ILE A 46 -3.47 -3.09 -7.25
C ILE A 46 -4.11 -2.66 -8.57
N SER A 47 -5.31 -3.14 -8.88
CA SER A 47 -6.05 -2.74 -10.09
C SER A 47 -6.48 -1.28 -10.10
N LEU A 48 -6.60 -0.65 -8.92
CA LEU A 48 -6.97 0.75 -8.81
C LEU A 48 -5.76 1.65 -9.09
N TRP A 49 -4.58 1.31 -8.57
CA TRP A 49 -3.39 2.15 -8.69
C TRP A 49 -2.41 1.76 -9.79
N SER A 50 -2.46 0.53 -10.32
CA SER A 50 -1.59 0.12 -11.43
C SER A 50 -2.38 0.04 -12.74
N PRO A 51 -1.92 0.68 -13.83
CA PRO A 51 -2.58 0.60 -15.13
C PRO A 51 -2.32 -0.75 -15.84
N ARG A 52 -1.41 -1.59 -15.33
CA ARG A 52 -1.05 -2.89 -15.94
C ARG A 52 -0.74 -3.96 -14.90
N SER A 53 -0.65 -5.21 -15.34
CA SER A 53 -0.16 -6.29 -14.49
C SER A 53 1.34 -6.13 -14.21
N LEU A 54 1.74 -6.26 -12.94
CA LEU A 54 3.12 -6.14 -12.49
C LEU A 54 3.78 -7.51 -12.33
N SER A 55 5.06 -7.60 -12.69
CA SER A 55 5.95 -8.67 -12.23
C SER A 55 6.15 -8.56 -10.71
N LEU A 56 6.69 -9.62 -10.10
CA LEU A 56 7.04 -9.58 -8.67
C LEU A 56 8.05 -8.46 -8.38
N ALA A 57 9.07 -8.28 -9.22
CA ALA A 57 10.09 -7.27 -9.01
C ALA A 57 9.55 -5.84 -9.16
N GLU A 58 8.70 -5.61 -10.15
CA GLU A 58 8.01 -4.33 -10.33
C GLU A 58 7.12 -4.00 -9.11
N PHE A 59 6.36 -4.98 -8.61
CA PHE A 59 5.56 -4.80 -7.40
C PHE A 59 6.42 -4.47 -6.18
N ILE A 60 7.53 -5.19 -5.97
CA ILE A 60 8.44 -4.95 -4.84
C ILE A 60 9.05 -3.53 -4.92
N ALA A 61 9.37 -3.02 -6.11
CA ALA A 61 9.85 -1.65 -6.26
C ALA A 61 8.81 -0.60 -5.85
N VAL A 62 7.55 -0.76 -6.26
CA VAL A 62 6.47 0.14 -5.83
C VAL A 62 6.21 0.00 -4.33
N PHE A 63 6.22 -1.23 -3.80
CA PHE A 63 6.11 -1.49 -2.36
C PHE A 63 7.21 -0.76 -1.58
N CYS A 64 8.47 -0.79 -2.03
CA CYS A 64 9.58 -0.11 -1.37
C CYS A 64 9.44 1.42 -1.42
N ALA A 65 8.94 1.98 -2.52
CA ALA A 65 8.62 3.40 -2.61
C ALA A 65 7.55 3.79 -1.59
N VAL A 66 6.41 3.09 -1.58
CA VAL A 66 5.32 3.34 -0.63
C VAL A 66 5.77 3.14 0.83
N TYR A 67 6.59 2.11 1.09
CA TYR A 67 7.19 1.89 2.41
C TYR A 67 7.99 3.11 2.86
N GLN A 68 8.81 3.67 1.98
CA GLN A 68 9.65 4.83 2.26
C GLN A 68 8.82 6.08 2.56
N GLU A 69 7.82 6.35 1.73
CA GLU A 69 6.98 7.54 1.84
C GLU A 69 6.02 7.49 3.04
N THR A 70 5.53 6.31 3.38
CA THR A 70 4.55 6.15 4.47
C THR A 70 5.17 5.76 5.80
N GLY A 71 6.48 5.44 5.84
CA GLY A 71 7.15 4.90 7.02
C GLY A 71 6.64 3.52 7.42
N GLY A 72 6.29 2.67 6.45
CA GLY A 72 5.72 1.34 6.68
C GLY A 72 4.23 1.31 7.06
N ARG A 73 3.55 2.46 7.14
CA ARG A 73 2.10 2.49 7.46
C ARG A 73 1.23 1.97 6.32
N PHE A 74 1.63 2.13 5.06
CA PHE A 74 0.78 1.81 3.90
C PHE A 74 -0.62 2.43 4.00
N GLU A 75 -0.63 3.68 4.46
CA GLU A 75 -1.81 4.53 4.51
C GLU A 75 -1.52 5.80 3.75
N SER A 76 -2.55 6.38 3.14
CA SER A 76 -2.44 7.70 2.54
C SER A 76 -2.32 8.75 3.66
N ILE A 77 -1.19 9.45 3.69
CA ILE A 77 -0.88 10.46 4.70
C ILE A 77 -0.51 11.78 4.04
N SER A 78 -0.61 12.86 4.82
CA SER A 78 -0.09 14.17 4.43
C SER A 78 1.25 14.41 5.12
N GLU A 79 2.15 15.12 4.45
CA GLU A 79 3.42 15.57 5.00
C GLU A 79 3.18 16.37 6.28
N TYR A 80 3.92 16.02 7.34
CA TYR A 80 3.88 16.71 8.62
C TYR A 80 4.91 17.84 8.64
N GLY A 81 4.54 18.97 9.21
CA GLY A 81 5.43 20.12 9.39
C GLY A 81 4.71 21.31 9.99
N THR A 82 5.46 22.25 10.56
CA THR A 82 4.91 23.50 11.08
C THR A 82 4.70 24.52 9.96
N ALA A 83 4.01 25.63 10.25
CA ALA A 83 3.86 26.73 9.30
C ALA A 83 5.23 27.27 8.84
N GLU A 84 6.19 27.38 9.77
CA GLU A 84 7.55 27.85 9.49
C GLU A 84 8.31 26.88 8.57
N TYR A 85 8.14 25.57 8.79
CA TYR A 85 8.72 24.56 7.92
C TYR A 85 8.21 24.72 6.48
N PHE A 86 6.91 24.86 6.29
CA PHE A 86 6.32 24.98 4.96
C PHE A 86 6.54 26.36 4.31
N ALA A 87 6.72 27.42 5.10
CA ALA A 87 7.09 28.74 4.60
C ALA A 87 8.46 28.74 3.89
N GLN A 88 9.36 27.81 4.27
CA GLN A 88 10.66 27.63 3.63
C GLN A 88 10.61 26.72 2.40
N LYS A 89 9.47 26.08 2.12
CA LYS A 89 9.32 25.17 0.98
C LYS A 89 8.79 25.93 -0.23
N PRO A 90 9.39 25.74 -1.42
CA PRO A 90 8.92 26.40 -2.64
C PRO A 90 7.49 25.99 -3.06
N TYR A 91 6.99 24.84 -2.57
CA TYR A 91 5.61 24.37 -2.81
C TYR A 91 4.59 24.82 -1.74
N GLY A 92 5.04 25.41 -0.63
CA GLY A 92 4.18 25.88 0.46
C GLY A 92 3.34 24.79 1.17
N TYR A 93 2.46 25.21 2.09
CA TYR A 93 1.64 24.28 2.87
C TYR A 93 0.57 23.57 2.02
N ARG A 94 -0.04 24.32 1.08
CA ARG A 94 -1.16 23.84 0.27
C ARG A 94 -0.78 22.66 -0.61
N TYR A 95 0.41 22.65 -1.21
CA TYR A 95 0.88 21.61 -2.14
C TYR A 95 1.98 20.71 -1.56
N ARG A 96 1.98 20.55 -0.24
CA ARG A 96 2.82 19.57 0.47
C ARG A 96 2.53 18.12 0.05
N GLY A 97 3.41 17.20 0.43
CA GLY A 97 3.24 15.78 0.13
C GLY A 97 1.90 15.23 0.61
N ARG A 98 1.13 14.56 -0.27
CA ARG A 98 -0.05 13.76 0.10
C ARG A 98 -0.10 12.45 -0.66
N GLY A 99 -0.77 11.46 -0.10
CA GLY A 99 -0.93 10.16 -0.74
C GLY A 99 0.15 9.15 -0.37
N TYR A 100 0.01 7.96 -0.92
CA TYR A 100 0.98 6.86 -0.77
C TYR A 100 2.38 7.18 -1.28
N LEU A 101 2.51 8.10 -2.24
CA LEU A 101 3.76 8.50 -2.88
C LEU A 101 4.07 10.00 -2.74
N GLN A 102 3.45 10.67 -1.75
CA GLN A 102 3.71 12.07 -1.39
C GLN A 102 3.74 13.03 -2.59
N ILE A 103 2.67 13.05 -3.39
CA ILE A 103 2.50 14.01 -4.48
C ILE A 103 2.65 15.42 -3.89
N THR A 104 3.58 16.18 -4.45
CA THR A 104 4.01 17.52 -4.00
C THR A 104 4.04 18.43 -5.22
N TRP A 105 3.93 19.75 -5.03
CA TRP A 105 3.91 20.81 -6.06
C TRP A 105 2.56 21.03 -6.74
N GLU A 106 2.20 22.30 -6.94
CA GLU A 106 0.96 22.70 -7.61
C GLU A 106 0.80 22.03 -8.98
N SER A 107 1.85 22.05 -9.81
CA SER A 107 1.82 21.47 -11.15
C SER A 107 1.43 19.99 -11.13
N ASN A 108 1.92 19.25 -10.13
CA ASN A 108 1.62 17.82 -10.01
C ASN A 108 0.20 17.58 -9.50
N TYR A 109 -0.26 18.39 -8.55
CA TYR A 109 -1.65 18.38 -8.12
C TYR A 109 -2.59 18.65 -9.28
N ARG A 110 -2.31 19.66 -10.12
CA ARG A 110 -3.13 19.96 -11.31
C ARG A 110 -3.20 18.76 -12.25
N ILE A 111 -2.06 18.15 -12.60
CA ILE A 111 -2.05 16.96 -13.46
C ILE A 111 -2.90 15.82 -12.87
N VAL A 112 -2.75 15.53 -11.56
CA VAL A 112 -3.53 14.49 -10.90
C VAL A 112 -5.03 14.82 -10.90
N PHE A 113 -5.40 16.03 -10.50
CA PHE A 113 -6.81 16.42 -10.37
C PHE A 113 -7.50 16.49 -11.73
N ASP A 114 -6.84 17.06 -12.76
CA ASP A 114 -7.34 17.08 -14.13
C ASP A 114 -7.58 15.66 -14.66
N SER A 115 -6.62 14.74 -14.42
CA SER A 115 -6.73 13.34 -14.83
C SER A 115 -7.84 12.57 -14.11
N LEU A 116 -8.21 13.01 -12.90
CA LEU A 116 -9.31 12.45 -12.11
C LEU A 116 -10.66 13.16 -12.35
N GLY A 117 -10.69 14.20 -13.18
CA GLY A 117 -11.87 15.02 -13.44
C GLY A 117 -12.33 15.82 -12.21
N LEU A 118 -11.38 16.30 -11.40
CA LEU A 118 -11.63 17.08 -10.19
C LEU A 118 -11.12 18.51 -10.36
N ALA A 119 -11.87 19.50 -9.87
CA ALA A 119 -11.44 20.89 -9.88
C ALA A 119 -10.57 21.19 -8.64
N LEU A 120 -9.24 21.22 -8.79
CA LEU A 120 -8.30 21.44 -7.68
C LEU A 120 -8.62 22.69 -6.85
N ASP A 121 -8.98 23.79 -7.53
CA ASP A 121 -9.23 25.09 -6.91
C ASP A 121 -10.55 25.13 -6.12
N ALA A 122 -11.40 24.10 -6.23
CA ALA A 122 -12.65 23.98 -5.47
C ALA A 122 -12.47 23.45 -4.04
N PHE A 123 -11.25 23.06 -3.65
CA PHE A 123 -10.98 22.43 -2.36
C PHE A 123 -10.05 23.27 -1.49
N SER A 124 -10.43 23.44 -0.23
CA SER A 124 -9.57 23.92 0.85
C SER A 124 -8.47 22.91 1.20
N ASP A 125 -7.46 23.34 1.97
CA ASP A 125 -6.34 22.47 2.35
C ASP A 125 -6.78 21.27 3.20
N ALA A 126 -7.78 21.45 4.05
CA ALA A 126 -8.37 20.39 4.87
C ALA A 126 -9.21 19.41 4.02
N GLU A 127 -9.91 19.91 3.00
CA GLU A 127 -10.62 19.05 2.04
C GLU A 127 -9.64 18.26 1.19
N LEU A 128 -8.50 18.83 0.80
CA LEU A 128 -7.43 18.08 0.13
C LEU A 128 -6.90 16.94 1.02
N ASP A 129 -6.70 17.17 2.31
CA ASP A 129 -6.30 16.11 3.24
C ASP A 129 -7.36 15.00 3.36
N ALA A 130 -8.64 15.38 3.42
CA ALA A 130 -9.73 14.41 3.46
C ALA A 130 -9.86 13.63 2.14
N LEU A 131 -9.71 14.29 1.00
CA LEU A 131 -9.77 13.69 -0.33
C LEU A 131 -8.69 12.64 -0.52
N PHE A 132 -7.43 12.96 -0.17
CA PHE A 132 -6.34 12.00 -0.33
C PHE A 132 -6.48 10.76 0.56
N LYS A 133 -7.35 10.75 1.58
CA LYS A 133 -7.68 9.53 2.34
C LYS A 133 -8.69 8.62 1.63
N GLN A 134 -9.37 9.11 0.60
CA GLN A 134 -10.32 8.32 -0.18
C GLN A 134 -9.58 7.50 -1.24
N ASP A 135 -9.90 6.21 -1.34
CA ASP A 135 -9.27 5.27 -2.28
C ASP A 135 -9.24 5.80 -3.72
N LYS A 136 -10.33 6.43 -4.18
CA LYS A 136 -10.43 6.99 -5.53
C LYS A 136 -9.30 7.99 -5.81
N VAL A 137 -9.00 8.88 -4.88
CA VAL A 137 -7.96 9.91 -5.04
C VAL A 137 -6.59 9.34 -4.69
N ALA A 138 -6.48 8.60 -3.59
CA ALA A 138 -5.22 8.01 -3.14
C ALA A 138 -4.60 7.07 -4.18
N PHE A 139 -5.37 6.11 -4.70
CA PHE A 139 -4.92 5.19 -5.73
C PHE A 139 -4.93 5.82 -7.12
N GLY A 140 -5.87 6.74 -7.37
CA GLY A 140 -5.90 7.54 -8.61
C GLY A 140 -4.61 8.32 -8.81
N ALA A 141 -4.11 8.99 -7.77
CA ALA A 141 -2.85 9.74 -7.81
C ALA A 141 -1.65 8.84 -8.15
N ILE A 142 -1.57 7.64 -7.56
CA ILE A 142 -0.54 6.65 -7.93
C ILE A 142 -0.69 6.25 -9.40
N ARG A 143 -1.92 5.94 -9.84
CA ARG A 143 -2.17 5.54 -11.23
C ARG A 143 -1.70 6.60 -12.22
N VAL A 144 -2.07 7.86 -11.96
CA VAL A 144 -1.68 9.00 -12.81
C VAL A 144 -0.17 9.19 -12.81
N LEU A 145 0.48 9.11 -11.64
CA LEU A 145 1.95 9.16 -11.55
C LEU A 145 2.62 8.11 -12.44
N PHE A 146 2.06 6.91 -12.53
CA PHE A 146 2.62 5.83 -13.35
C PHE A 146 2.20 5.86 -14.82
N SER A 147 1.20 6.66 -15.19
CA SER A 147 0.66 6.72 -16.56
C SER A 147 0.95 8.03 -17.29
N ASP A 148 1.22 9.12 -16.57
CA ASP A 148 1.45 10.44 -17.14
C ASP A 148 2.93 10.81 -17.07
N GLU A 149 3.57 10.87 -18.24
CA GLU A 149 5.01 11.14 -18.34
C GLU A 149 5.42 12.54 -17.87
N ARG A 150 4.46 13.47 -17.70
CA ARG A 150 4.72 14.79 -17.11
C ARG A 150 5.07 14.69 -15.62
N LEU A 151 4.56 13.68 -14.93
CA LEU A 151 4.88 13.43 -13.52
C LEU A 151 6.10 12.52 -13.37
N LEU A 152 6.12 11.42 -14.11
CA LEU A 152 7.20 10.44 -14.02
C LEU A 152 7.45 9.82 -15.39
N LYS A 153 8.63 10.11 -15.94
CA LYS A 153 8.99 9.64 -17.27
C LYS A 153 9.30 8.14 -17.26
N LYS A 154 8.46 7.36 -17.95
CA LYS A 154 8.65 5.92 -18.23
C LYS A 154 8.99 5.03 -17.01
N PRO A 155 8.29 5.17 -15.86
CA PRO A 155 8.63 4.43 -14.65
C PRO A 155 8.59 2.91 -14.85
N PHE A 156 7.65 2.42 -15.66
CA PHE A 156 7.53 1.00 -15.93
C PHE A 156 8.65 0.42 -16.78
N ASP A 157 9.28 1.21 -17.65
CA ASP A 157 10.42 0.76 -18.43
C ASP A 157 11.63 0.57 -17.51
N ASP A 158 11.84 1.50 -16.58
CA ASP A 158 12.91 1.40 -15.59
C ASP A 158 12.74 0.16 -14.72
N LEU A 159 11.53 -0.04 -14.17
CA LEU A 159 11.25 -1.19 -13.32
C LEU A 159 11.40 -2.51 -14.08
N ALA A 160 10.98 -2.58 -15.35
CA ALA A 160 11.15 -3.76 -16.18
C ALA A 160 12.62 -4.06 -16.49
N LEU A 161 13.46 -3.03 -16.60
CA LEU A 161 14.90 -3.14 -16.83
C LEU A 161 15.73 -3.28 -15.53
N GLY A 162 15.08 -3.31 -14.36
CA GLY A 162 15.77 -3.39 -13.07
C GLY A 162 16.48 -2.10 -12.64
N LYS A 163 16.16 -0.96 -13.25
CA LYS A 163 16.72 0.38 -12.97
C LYS A 163 16.04 1.02 -11.76
N TYR A 164 16.10 0.34 -10.61
CA TYR A 164 15.38 0.76 -9.41
C TYR A 164 15.92 2.07 -8.84
N LYS A 165 17.23 2.30 -8.95
CA LYS A 165 17.85 3.55 -8.52
C LYS A 165 17.32 4.73 -9.31
N GLU A 166 17.30 4.64 -10.63
CA GLU A 166 16.84 5.70 -11.52
C GLU A 166 15.33 5.95 -11.37
N PHE A 167 14.55 4.90 -11.10
CA PHE A 167 13.14 5.03 -10.73
C PHE A 167 12.99 5.84 -9.44
N GLY A 168 13.69 5.45 -8.36
CA GLY A 168 13.61 6.15 -7.08
C GLY A 168 14.15 7.58 -7.13
N THR A 169 15.24 7.82 -7.86
CA THR A 169 15.79 9.17 -8.05
C THR A 169 14.82 10.08 -8.80
N ARG A 170 14.10 9.58 -9.81
CA ARG A 170 13.05 10.38 -10.46
C ARG A 170 11.84 10.62 -9.58
N LEU A 171 11.46 9.63 -8.78
CA LEU A 171 10.31 9.73 -7.88
C LEU A 171 10.48 10.84 -6.83
N ASN A 172 11.66 10.92 -6.20
CA ASN A 172 11.90 11.84 -5.08
C ASN A 172 12.84 13.02 -5.42
N GLY A 173 13.58 12.94 -6.52
CA GLY A 173 14.58 13.94 -6.93
C GLY A 173 15.97 13.74 -6.33
N SER A 174 16.19 12.70 -5.50
CA SER A 174 17.45 12.46 -4.81
C SER A 174 18.16 11.17 -5.24
N PRO A 175 19.46 11.21 -5.59
CA PRO A 175 20.27 10.00 -5.81
C PRO A 175 20.36 9.10 -4.59
N TYR A 176 20.39 9.69 -3.39
CA TYR A 176 20.42 8.95 -2.12
C TYR A 176 19.11 8.17 -1.90
N TYR A 177 17.98 8.79 -2.22
CA TYR A 177 16.69 8.12 -2.21
C TYR A 177 16.69 6.92 -3.17
N GLY A 178 17.12 7.14 -4.41
CA GLY A 178 17.20 6.08 -5.42
C GLY A 178 18.06 4.91 -4.97
N GLN A 179 19.24 5.19 -4.40
CA GLN A 179 20.12 4.13 -3.90
C GLN A 179 19.48 3.33 -2.74
N THR A 180 18.83 4.03 -1.81
CA THR A 180 18.12 3.39 -0.69
C THR A 180 16.99 2.48 -1.20
N LEU A 181 16.22 2.96 -2.17
CA LEU A 181 15.15 2.18 -2.78
C LEU A 181 15.68 0.93 -3.48
N GLU A 182 16.72 1.06 -4.31
CA GLU A 182 17.37 -0.08 -4.97
C GLU A 182 17.87 -1.11 -3.97
N ASN A 183 18.56 -0.67 -2.92
CA ASN A 183 19.06 -1.56 -1.87
C ASN A 183 17.92 -2.35 -1.22
N ARG A 184 16.79 -1.70 -0.93
CA ARG A 184 15.59 -2.37 -0.39
C ARG A 184 15.03 -3.39 -1.36
N VAL A 185 14.85 -3.03 -2.63
CA VAL A 185 14.32 -3.94 -3.66
C VAL A 185 15.20 -5.17 -3.80
N MET A 186 16.51 -4.98 -3.98
CA MET A 186 17.45 -6.08 -4.16
C MET A 186 17.58 -6.94 -2.90
N TYR A 187 17.44 -6.37 -1.71
CA TYR A 187 17.42 -7.15 -0.47
C TYR A 187 16.20 -8.07 -0.41
N ILE A 188 15.00 -7.53 -0.67
CA ILE A 188 13.75 -8.31 -0.64
C ILE A 188 13.77 -9.40 -1.72
N LEU A 189 14.17 -9.07 -2.95
CA LEU A 189 14.24 -10.05 -4.04
C LEU A 189 15.16 -11.22 -3.70
N ARG A 190 16.35 -10.96 -3.13
CA ARG A 190 17.25 -12.01 -2.66
C ARG A 190 16.65 -12.86 -1.52
N LYS A 191 15.85 -12.27 -0.63
CA LYS A 191 15.13 -13.03 0.41
C LYS A 191 13.99 -13.88 -0.15
N LEU A 192 13.47 -13.53 -1.33
CA LEU A 192 12.43 -14.29 -2.03
C LEU A 192 13.02 -15.36 -2.96
N GLU A 193 14.30 -15.29 -3.32
CA GLU A 193 14.97 -16.32 -4.11
C GLU A 193 14.89 -17.69 -3.42
N GLY A 194 14.53 -18.73 -4.18
CA GLY A 194 14.29 -20.07 -3.67
C GLY A 194 13.00 -20.26 -2.85
N GLN A 195 12.31 -19.18 -2.50
CA GLN A 195 11.04 -19.26 -1.78
C GLN A 195 9.87 -19.59 -2.72
N LYS A 196 8.92 -20.39 -2.23
CA LYS A 196 7.68 -20.64 -2.95
C LYS A 196 6.75 -19.43 -2.82
N VAL A 197 6.71 -18.58 -3.85
CA VAL A 197 5.83 -17.42 -3.90
C VAL A 197 4.54 -17.74 -4.65
N LYS A 198 3.39 -17.42 -4.06
CA LYS A 198 2.07 -17.65 -4.66
C LYS A 198 1.19 -16.44 -4.45
N ASN A 199 0.47 -16.00 -5.49
CA ASN A 199 -0.61 -15.03 -5.27
C ASN A 199 -1.57 -15.57 -4.21
N SER A 200 -2.16 -14.69 -3.41
CA SER A 200 -3.33 -15.08 -2.64
C SER A 200 -4.37 -15.55 -3.67
N ALA A 201 -4.56 -16.86 -3.75
CA ALA A 201 -5.61 -17.42 -4.59
C ALA A 201 -6.89 -17.00 -3.91
N PHE A 202 -7.46 -15.88 -4.35
CA PHE A 202 -8.82 -15.43 -4.10
C PHE A 202 -9.46 -16.16 -2.92
N LEU A 203 -8.95 -15.95 -1.69
CA LEU A 203 -9.64 -16.39 -0.48
C LEU A 203 -10.84 -15.45 -0.24
N ARG A 204 -11.44 -14.90 -1.31
CA ARG A 204 -12.83 -14.46 -1.26
C ARG A 204 -13.62 -15.77 -1.16
N ASN A 205 -14.22 -15.99 0.01
CA ASN A 205 -15.09 -17.12 0.32
C ASN A 205 -14.38 -18.42 0.73
N LYS A 206 -13.72 -18.43 1.90
CA LYS A 206 -14.33 -19.28 2.92
C LYS A 206 -15.39 -18.41 3.58
N PRO A 207 -16.67 -18.57 3.25
CA PRO A 207 -17.72 -17.83 3.95
C PRO A 207 -17.54 -18.07 5.45
N LYS A 208 -18.05 -17.15 6.27
CA LYS A 208 -18.20 -17.26 7.74
C LYS A 208 -19.09 -18.47 8.15
N ILE A 209 -19.13 -19.55 7.37
CA ILE A 209 -19.80 -20.81 7.64
C ILE A 209 -19.24 -21.42 8.93
N LEU A 210 -17.93 -21.33 9.21
CA LEU A 210 -17.40 -21.84 10.48
C LEU A 210 -17.93 -21.06 11.70
N THR A 211 -18.10 -19.74 11.58
CA THR A 211 -18.71 -18.92 12.65
C THR A 211 -20.21 -19.14 12.76
N THR A 212 -20.91 -19.32 11.63
CA THR A 212 -22.36 -19.56 11.60
C THR A 212 -22.70 -20.96 12.11
N ILE A 213 -21.93 -21.99 11.74
CA ILE A 213 -22.09 -23.35 12.27
C ILE A 213 -21.80 -23.38 13.78
N ALA A 214 -20.77 -22.67 14.25
CA ALA A 214 -20.50 -22.57 15.68
C ALA A 214 -21.66 -21.89 16.43
N ILE A 215 -22.22 -20.80 15.90
CA ILE A 215 -23.37 -20.12 16.50
C ILE A 215 -24.63 -21.00 16.49
N VAL A 216 -24.92 -21.69 15.39
CA VAL A 216 -26.08 -22.61 15.29
C VAL A 216 -25.92 -23.81 16.23
N ALA A 217 -24.71 -24.36 16.37
CA ALA A 217 -24.42 -25.45 17.30
C ALA A 217 -24.62 -25.00 18.76
N ILE A 218 -24.14 -23.80 19.12
CA ILE A 218 -24.33 -23.23 20.47
C ILE A 218 -25.83 -23.03 20.77
N ILE A 219 -26.60 -22.42 19.85
CA ILE A 219 -28.04 -22.20 20.03
C ILE A 219 -28.79 -23.53 20.20
N SER A 220 -28.41 -24.57 19.44
CA SER A 220 -29.04 -25.89 19.50
C SER A 220 -28.77 -26.59 20.82
N VAL A 221 -27.54 -26.50 21.35
CA VAL A 221 -27.17 -27.06 22.65
C VAL A 221 -27.89 -26.33 23.79
N THR A 222 -27.93 -25.00 23.77
CA THR A 222 -28.64 -24.21 24.79
C THR A 222 -30.14 -24.53 24.82
N SER A 223 -30.77 -24.64 23.64
CA SER A 223 -32.19 -24.98 23.52
C SER A 223 -32.50 -26.39 24.05
N TYR A 224 -31.63 -27.37 23.78
CA TYR A 224 -31.75 -28.73 24.29
C TYR A 224 -31.62 -28.81 25.82
N ILE A 225 -30.67 -28.07 26.41
CA ILE A 225 -30.49 -28.00 27.86
C ILE A 225 -31.74 -27.41 28.53
N ILE A 226 -32.28 -26.30 28.00
CA ILE A 226 -33.50 -25.68 28.54
C ILE A 226 -34.69 -26.64 28.48
N TYR A 227 -34.87 -27.36 27.37
CA TYR A 227 -35.94 -28.34 27.23
C TYR A 227 -35.82 -29.49 28.24
N LYS A 228 -34.61 -30.05 28.43
CA LYS A 228 -34.35 -31.10 29.42
C LYS A 228 -34.66 -30.64 30.84
N TYR A 229 -34.25 -29.43 31.22
CA TYR A 229 -34.51 -28.90 32.57
C TYR A 229 -36.00 -28.71 32.86
N LYS A 230 -36.79 -28.20 31.89
CA LYS A 230 -38.24 -28.05 32.04
C LYS A 230 -38.99 -29.38 32.18
N LYS A 231 -38.45 -30.48 31.67
CA LYS A 231 -39.09 -31.80 31.75
C LYS A 231 -38.84 -32.54 33.07
N VAL A 232 -37.80 -32.13 33.83
CA VAL A 232 -37.44 -32.73 35.13
C VAL A 232 -38.08 -31.96 36.30
N SER A 233 -38.60 -30.75 36.04
CA SER A 233 -39.22 -29.87 37.03
C SER A 233 -40.76 -29.89 37.05
N ASN A 234 -41.37 -30.83 36.31
CA ASN A 234 -42.78 -31.22 36.40
C ASN A 234 -42.85 -32.69 36.84
#